data_AF-A0A1X7AAM6-F1
#
_entry.id   AF-A0A1X7AAM6-F1
#
_cell.length_a   1.000
_cell.length_b   1.000
_cell.length_c   1.000
_cell.angle_alpha   90.00
_cell.angle_beta   90.00
_cell.angle_gamma   90.00
#
_symmetry.space_group_name_H-M   'P 1'
#
loop_
_entity.id
_entity.type
_entity.pdbx_description
1 polymer ?
#
loop_
_entity_poly.entity_id
_entity_poly.type
_entity_poly.pdbx_seq_one_letter_code
_entity_poly.pdbx_strand_id
1 'polypeptide(L)'
;MTAGPRRALTGLSAGALLLAGCATFPEIDAAESADVATAPYPDLVPIGTLLAQQPPRATPALEAEVTARADALRARADALRGPVIDAPTRDRLSRGVRADAPQAAEG
;
A
#
# COMPACT_ATOMS: atom_id res chain seq x y z
N MET A 1 -41.85 -30.49 -7.98
CA MET A 1 -40.55 -29.78 -7.91
C MET A 1 -40.44 -29.10 -6.55
N THR A 2 -40.36 -29.87 -5.46
CA THR A 2 -40.23 -29.34 -4.09
C THR A 2 -38.77 -29.43 -3.69
N ALA A 3 -38.07 -28.30 -3.82
CA ALA A 3 -36.69 -28.22 -3.38
C ALA A 3 -36.65 -28.41 -1.85
N GLY A 4 -36.01 -29.49 -1.40
CA GLY A 4 -36.09 -29.97 -0.03
C GLY A 4 -35.50 -29.01 1.03
N PRO A 5 -35.66 -29.38 2.32
CA PRO A 5 -35.24 -28.57 3.48
C PRO A 5 -33.73 -28.26 3.51
N ARG A 6 -32.94 -28.95 2.68
CA ARG A 6 -31.51 -28.72 2.46
C ARG A 6 -31.19 -27.34 1.88
N ARG A 7 -32.08 -26.73 1.09
CA ARG A 7 -31.91 -25.36 0.55
C ARG A 7 -32.17 -24.27 1.60
N ALA A 8 -33.12 -24.51 2.50
CA ALA A 8 -33.39 -23.60 3.62
C ALA A 8 -32.24 -23.63 4.65
N LEU A 9 -31.67 -24.81 4.92
CA LEU A 9 -30.51 -24.95 5.80
C LEU A 9 -29.24 -24.26 5.27
N THR A 10 -29.01 -24.27 3.95
CA THR A 10 -27.86 -23.58 3.32
C THR A 10 -28.03 -22.07 3.33
N GLY A 11 -29.25 -21.55 3.18
CA GLY A 11 -29.53 -20.12 3.32
C GLY A 11 -29.32 -19.60 4.75
N LEU A 12 -29.73 -20.38 5.77
CA LEU A 12 -29.57 -20.00 7.18
C LEU A 12 -28.10 -19.93 7.62
N SER A 13 -27.27 -20.86 7.12
CA SER A 13 -25.84 -20.89 7.41
C SER A 13 -25.07 -19.77 6.70
N ALA A 14 -25.46 -19.41 5.47
CA ALA A 14 -24.91 -18.23 4.79
C ALA A 14 -25.27 -16.93 5.54
N GLY A 15 -26.52 -16.78 6.01
CA GLY A 15 -26.94 -15.64 6.81
C GLY A 15 -26.13 -15.45 8.09
N ALA A 16 -25.89 -16.54 8.85
CA ALA A 16 -25.09 -16.49 10.07
C ALA A 16 -23.64 -16.05 9.83
N LEU A 17 -23.04 -16.41 8.69
CA LEU A 17 -21.68 -15.99 8.32
C LEU A 17 -21.61 -14.49 7.99
N LEU A 18 -22.64 -13.91 7.37
CA LEU A 18 -22.66 -12.47 7.09
C LEU A 18 -22.80 -11.63 8.37
N LEU A 19 -23.53 -12.10 9.39
CA LEU A 19 -23.63 -11.41 10.68
C LEU A 19 -22.35 -11.55 11.53
N ALA A 20 -21.55 -12.60 11.34
CA ALA A 20 -20.29 -12.77 12.05
C ALA A 20 -19.22 -11.73 11.65
N GLY A 21 -19.36 -11.09 10.48
CA GLY A 21 -18.52 -9.95 10.07
C GLY A 21 -18.94 -8.61 10.70
N CYS A 22 -20.11 -8.54 11.34
CA CYS A 22 -20.53 -7.40 12.17
C CYS A 22 -20.08 -7.56 13.63
N ALA A 23 -19.09 -8.41 13.89
CA ALA A 23 -18.60 -8.69 15.23
C ALA A 23 -17.63 -7.61 15.72
N THR A 24 -17.85 -7.24 16.99
CA THR A 24 -16.88 -6.86 18.03
C THR A 24 -15.43 -7.22 17.66
N PHE A 25 -14.51 -6.26 17.81
CA PHE A 25 -13.09 -6.38 17.48
C PHE A 25 -12.34 -6.82 18.77
N PRO A 26 -12.25 -8.12 19.06
CA PRO A 26 -11.76 -8.59 20.36
C PRO A 26 -10.32 -8.14 20.64
N GLU A 27 -9.50 -7.92 19.61
CA GLU A 27 -8.15 -7.39 19.76
C GLU A 27 -8.12 -5.93 20.27
N ILE A 28 -9.15 -5.15 19.94
CA ILE A 28 -9.31 -3.76 20.40
C ILE A 28 -9.96 -3.74 21.78
N ASP A 29 -11.02 -4.53 21.98
CA ASP A 29 -11.73 -4.60 23.26
C ASP A 29 -10.85 -5.21 24.37
N ALA A 30 -9.94 -6.12 24.03
CA ALA A 30 -8.96 -6.67 24.97
C ALA A 30 -7.78 -5.71 25.25
N ALA A 31 -7.52 -4.74 24.35
CA ALA A 31 -6.50 -3.72 24.54
C ALA A 31 -7.01 -2.54 25.38
N GLU A 32 -8.33 -2.41 25.53
CA GLU A 32 -8.94 -1.38 26.37
C GLU A 32 -8.77 -1.75 27.86
N SER A 33 -8.11 -0.88 28.62
CA SER A 33 -8.04 -1.06 30.08
C SER A 33 -9.39 -0.68 30.70
N ALA A 34 -9.75 -1.32 31.82
CA ALA A 34 -11.03 -1.08 32.51
C ALA A 34 -11.27 0.40 32.91
N ASP A 35 -10.21 1.19 33.00
CA ASP A 35 -10.27 2.62 33.32
C ASP A 35 -10.78 3.48 32.15
N VAL A 36 -10.58 3.04 30.89
CA VAL A 36 -11.02 3.78 29.69
C VAL A 36 -12.54 3.90 29.63
N ALA A 37 -13.26 2.85 30.03
CA ALA A 37 -14.72 2.82 30.02
C ALA A 37 -15.36 3.90 30.93
N THR A 38 -14.63 4.35 31.95
CA THR A 38 -15.09 5.39 32.89
C THR A 38 -14.26 6.67 32.81
N ALA A 39 -13.29 6.74 31.89
CA ALA A 39 -12.43 7.89 31.74
C ALA A 39 -13.26 9.11 31.30
N PRO A 40 -13.03 10.30 31.88
CA PRO A 40 -13.60 11.53 31.36
C PRO A 40 -13.25 11.69 29.88
N TYR A 41 -14.23 12.11 29.08
CA TYR A 41 -13.98 12.45 27.69
C TYR A 41 -12.94 13.58 27.63
N PRO A 42 -11.92 13.50 26.75
CA PRO A 42 -10.88 14.50 26.70
C PRO A 42 -11.39 15.86 26.23
N ASP A 43 -10.79 16.93 26.74
CA ASP A 43 -11.07 18.27 26.26
C ASP A 43 -10.62 18.41 24.80
N LEU A 44 -11.56 18.80 23.93
CA LEU A 44 -11.27 19.03 22.52
C LEU A 44 -10.59 20.39 22.35
N VAL A 45 -9.37 20.39 21.82
CA VAL A 45 -8.61 21.61 21.52
C VAL A 45 -9.03 22.14 20.14
N PRO A 46 -9.25 23.46 19.97
CA PRO A 46 -9.57 24.04 18.66
C PRO A 46 -8.49 23.77 17.61
N ILE A 47 -8.89 23.47 16.37
CA ILE A 47 -7.94 23.19 15.29
C ILE A 47 -7.01 24.38 14.98
N GLY A 48 -7.51 25.61 15.13
CA GLY A 48 -6.73 26.84 14.92
C GLY A 48 -5.52 26.93 15.85
N THR A 49 -5.66 26.49 17.10
CA THR A 49 -4.54 26.43 18.07
C THR A 49 -3.49 25.39 17.71
N LEU A 50 -3.87 24.30 17.04
CA LEU A 50 -2.92 23.30 16.55
C LEU A 50 -2.16 23.82 15.33
N LEU A 51 -2.84 24.51 14.43
CA LEU A 51 -2.26 25.06 13.21
C LEU A 51 -1.39 26.30 13.45
N ALA A 52 -1.62 27.04 14.54
CA ALA A 52 -0.80 28.18 14.93
C ALA A 52 0.59 27.77 15.47
N GLN A 53 0.84 26.47 15.68
CA GLN A 53 2.12 25.97 16.14
C GLN A 53 3.16 26.04 15.03
N GLN A 54 4.43 26.24 15.42
CA GLN A 54 5.54 26.23 14.49
C GLN A 54 5.58 24.89 13.74
N PRO A 55 5.64 24.88 12.41
CA PRO A 55 5.72 23.64 11.67
C PRO A 55 6.99 22.87 12.07
N PRO A 56 6.92 21.54 12.18
CA PRO A 56 8.09 20.73 12.49
C PRO A 56 9.19 21.00 11.44
N ARG A 57 10.39 21.25 11.95
CA ARG A 57 11.58 21.51 11.13
C ARG A 57 12.44 20.26 11.14
N ALA A 58 13.06 19.97 10.00
CA ALA A 58 14.05 18.91 9.94
C ALA A 58 15.21 19.25 10.89
N THR A 59 15.67 18.24 11.61
CA THR A 59 16.90 18.38 12.40
C THR A 59 18.09 18.37 11.45
N PRO A 60 19.22 18.97 11.82
CA PRO A 60 20.43 18.93 10.99
C PRO A 60 20.86 17.50 10.63
N ALA A 61 20.64 16.54 11.53
CA ALA A 61 20.92 15.13 11.28
C ALA A 61 20.00 14.52 10.20
N LEU A 62 18.69 14.81 10.26
CA LEU A 62 17.73 14.34 9.26
C LEU A 62 18.00 14.97 7.89
N GLU A 63 18.34 16.25 7.85
CA GLU A 63 18.72 16.94 6.60
C GLU A 63 19.95 16.29 5.97
N ALA A 64 20.97 15.98 6.77
CA ALA A 64 22.18 15.32 6.30
C ALA A 64 21.89 13.91 5.74
N GLU A 65 21.07 13.11 6.43
CA GLU A 65 20.70 11.77 5.97
C GLU A 65 19.94 11.79 4.64
N VAL A 66 18.94 12.66 4.52
CA VAL A 66 18.15 12.80 3.29
C VAL A 66 19.02 13.28 2.13
N THR A 67 19.93 14.23 2.39
CA THR A 67 20.86 14.75 1.37
C THR A 67 21.81 13.65 0.89
N ALA A 68 22.43 12.92 1.81
CA ALA A 68 23.34 11.82 1.47
C ALA A 68 22.64 10.73 0.65
N ARG A 69 21.39 10.40 1.01
CA ARG A 69 20.58 9.45 0.25
C ARG A 69 20.27 9.96 -1.15
N ALA A 70 19.90 11.24 -1.28
CA ALA A 70 19.63 11.84 -2.58
C ALA A 70 20.86 11.81 -3.49
N ASP A 71 22.04 12.10 -2.94
CA ASP A 71 23.30 12.07 -3.70
C ASP A 71 23.67 10.65 -4.15
N ALA A 72 23.50 9.66 -3.28
CA ALA A 72 23.70 8.26 -3.66
C ALA A 72 22.76 7.82 -4.78
N LEU A 73 21.50 8.28 -4.77
CA LEU A 73 20.54 7.99 -5.83
C LEU A 73 20.92 8.67 -7.15
N ARG A 74 21.37 9.93 -7.11
CA ARG A 74 21.86 10.65 -8.30
C ARG A 74 23.07 9.95 -8.90
N ALA A 75 24.06 9.58 -8.08
CA ALA A 75 25.24 8.85 -8.54
C ALA A 75 24.89 7.52 -9.21
N ARG A 76 23.94 6.76 -8.64
CA ARG A 76 23.43 5.53 -9.26
C ARG A 76 22.73 5.81 -10.58
N ALA A 77 21.89 6.85 -10.66
CA ALA A 77 21.23 7.23 -11.89
C ALA A 77 22.24 7.61 -12.98
N ASP A 78 23.28 8.37 -12.62
CA ASP A 78 24.35 8.78 -13.53
C ASP A 78 25.08 7.54 -14.09
N ALA A 79 25.39 6.55 -13.24
CA ALA A 79 26.00 5.30 -13.66
C ALA A 79 25.09 4.48 -14.62
N LEU A 80 23.78 4.57 -14.45
CA LEU A 80 22.80 3.84 -15.25
C LEU A 80 22.39 4.55 -16.56
N ARG A 81 22.79 5.82 -16.78
CA ARG A 81 22.44 6.53 -18.03
C ARG A 81 23.16 6.00 -19.27
N GLY A 82 24.23 5.23 -19.08
CA GLY A 82 24.96 4.60 -20.18
C GLY A 82 24.25 3.36 -20.74
N PRO A 83 24.58 2.96 -21.98
CA PRO A 83 24.11 1.69 -22.53
C PRO A 83 24.61 0.51 -21.66
N VAL A 84 23.67 -0.23 -21.04
CA VAL A 84 23.96 -1.39 -20.17
C VAL A 84 24.57 -2.57 -20.94
N ILE A 85 24.28 -2.65 -22.25
CA ILE A 85 24.81 -3.64 -23.18
C ILE A 85 25.48 -2.95 -24.36
N ASP A 86 26.55 -3.58 -24.87
CA ASP A 86 27.25 -3.12 -26.07
C ASP A 86 26.34 -3.10 -27.31
N ALA A 87 26.72 -2.30 -28.31
CA ALA A 87 25.93 -2.13 -29.53
C ALA A 87 25.70 -3.47 -30.28
N PRO A 88 26.70 -4.34 -30.49
CA PRO A 88 26.49 -5.64 -31.13
C PRO A 88 25.46 -6.54 -30.41
N THR A 89 25.51 -6.57 -29.08
CA THR A 89 24.58 -7.33 -28.24
C THR A 89 23.16 -6.77 -28.35
N ARG A 90 23.02 -5.44 -28.35
CA ARG A 90 21.73 -4.77 -28.59
C ARG A 90 21.16 -5.10 -29.97
N ASP A 91 22.01 -5.10 -31.00
CA ASP A 91 21.59 -5.41 -32.36
C ASP A 91 21.14 -6.88 -32.50
N ARG A 92 21.83 -7.81 -31.82
CA ARG A 92 21.41 -9.21 -31.76
C ARG A 92 20.03 -9.36 -31.10
N LEU A 93 19.81 -8.72 -29.96
CA LEU A 93 18.52 -8.76 -29.26
C LEU A 93 17.39 -8.14 -30.09
N SER A 94 17.63 -6.99 -30.72
CA SER A 94 16.61 -6.34 -31.56
C SER A 94 16.23 -7.16 -32.79
N ARG A 95 17.18 -7.90 -33.37
CA ARG A 95 16.89 -8.84 -34.46
C ARG A 95 16.04 -10.01 -34.00
N GLY A 96 16.34 -10.58 -32.82
CA GLY A 96 15.52 -11.64 -32.22
C GLY A 96 14.07 -11.18 -32.00
N VAL A 97 13.88 -10.00 -31.38
CA VAL A 97 12.55 -9.43 -31.13
C VAL A 97 11.74 -9.22 -32.41
N ARG A 98 12.38 -8.76 -33.50
CA ARG A 98 11.69 -8.59 -34.80
C ARG A 98 11.35 -9.92 -35.47
N ALA A 99 12.17 -10.95 -35.29
CA ALA A 99 11.92 -12.27 -35.85
C ALA A 99 10.76 -12.98 -35.14
N ASP A 100 10.59 -12.72 -33.83
CA ASP A 100 9.51 -13.30 -33.01
C ASP A 100 8.22 -12.44 -33.02
N ALA A 101 8.26 -11.23 -33.58
CA ALA A 101 7.07 -10.40 -33.70
C ALA A 101 6.09 -11.04 -34.70
N PRO A 102 4.85 -11.36 -34.30
CA PRO A 102 3.87 -11.89 -35.22
C PRO A 102 3.58 -10.84 -36.31
N GLN A 103 3.50 -11.30 -37.55
CA GLN A 103 3.25 -10.54 -38.77
C GLN A 103 1.81 -9.98 -38.77
N ALA A 104 1.51 -9.06 -37.86
CA ALA A 104 0.22 -8.39 -37.74
C ALA A 104 0.27 -7.03 -38.43
N ALA A 105 0.46 -7.03 -39.75
CA ALA A 105 0.04 -5.97 -40.68
C ALA A 105 0.61 -6.24 -42.08
N GLU A 106 0.08 -7.23 -42.80
CA GLU A 106 0.14 -7.24 -44.26
C GLU A 106 -1.24 -7.62 -44.80
N GLY A 107 -1.90 -6.62 -45.44
CA GLY A 107 -2.86 -6.79 -46.55
C GLY A 107 -4.22 -7.36 -46.26
#